data_AF-A0A085LKI0-F1
#
_entry.id   AF-A0A085LKI0-F1
#
_cell.length_a   1.000
_cell.length_b   1.000
_cell.length_c   1.000
_cell.angle_alpha   90.00
_cell.angle_beta   90.00
_cell.angle_gamma   90.00
#
_symmetry.space_group_name_H-M   'P 1'
#
loop_
_entity.id
_entity.type
_entity.pdbx_description
1 polymer ?
#
loop_
_entity_poly.entity_id
_entity_poly.type
_entity_poly.pdbx_seq_one_letter_code
_entity_poly.pdbx_strand_id
1 'polypeptide(L)'
;MMTMLCEAESQINARPLTFVGEDPRDQEPLTPFHFLHGRPPEVNTTVERDNLPTPAFATELTKRWQYYRVVLSQLWKRWKKEYIIKLSARNAWTRESQSPSVGDIVLVAESGVPRIRWRLGRVIEIFPSRDGLIRTVRVRTANGDFNRPVQRLHLLESATEQ
;
A
#
# COMPACT_ATOMS: atom_id res chain seq x y z
N MET A 1 10.43 -0.61 -27.96
CA MET A 1 9.21 0.21 -27.81
C MET A 1 8.61 -0.13 -26.45
N MET A 2 8.85 0.73 -25.45
CA MET A 2 8.24 0.61 -24.12
C MET A 2 6.86 1.29 -24.23
N THR A 3 5.78 0.60 -23.91
CA THR A 3 4.44 1.20 -23.99
C THR A 3 4.29 2.24 -22.88
N MET A 4 3.49 3.28 -23.09
CA MET A 4 3.20 4.32 -22.07
C MET A 4 2.75 3.69 -20.73
N LEU A 5 2.05 2.56 -20.80
CA LEU A 5 1.64 1.79 -19.63
C LEU A 5 2.83 1.19 -18.86
N CYS A 6 3.81 0.61 -19.58
CA CYS A 6 5.02 0.06 -18.96
C CYS A 6 5.88 1.15 -18.30
N GLU A 7 5.92 2.34 -18.89
CA GLU A 7 6.62 3.48 -18.30
C GLU A 7 5.90 3.97 -17.04
N ALA A 8 4.58 4.14 -17.08
CA ALA A 8 3.77 4.51 -15.92
C ALA A 8 3.89 3.48 -14.78
N GLU A 9 3.82 2.18 -15.10
CA GLU A 9 4.03 1.09 -14.16
C GLU A 9 5.42 1.18 -13.51
N SER A 10 6.46 1.37 -14.32
CA SER A 10 7.83 1.49 -13.84
C SER A 10 7.99 2.67 -12.87
N GLN A 11 7.45 3.84 -13.22
CA GLN A 11 7.52 5.03 -12.36
C GLN A 11 6.78 4.82 -11.03
N ILE A 12 5.57 4.25 -11.06
CA ILE A 12 4.80 3.95 -9.85
C ILE A 12 5.55 2.94 -8.97
N ASN A 13 6.12 1.90 -9.58
CA ASN A 13 6.82 0.84 -8.85
C ASN A 13 8.20 1.27 -8.34
N ALA A 14 8.79 2.34 -8.87
CA ALA A 14 10.06 2.89 -8.42
C ALA A 14 9.88 3.78 -7.17
N ARG A 15 8.65 4.16 -6.83
CA ARG A 15 8.38 5.06 -5.72
C ARG A 15 8.79 4.46 -4.36
N PRO A 16 9.57 5.19 -3.53
CA PRO A 16 9.90 4.78 -2.18
C PRO A 16 8.66 4.53 -1.30
N LEU A 17 8.63 3.36 -0.67
CA LEU A 17 7.69 2.97 0.38
C LEU A 17 8.25 3.34 1.75
N THR A 18 9.57 3.24 1.93
CA THR A 18 10.25 3.61 3.18
C THR A 18 10.97 4.95 3.05
N PHE A 19 11.53 5.41 4.16
CA PHE A 19 12.20 6.71 4.25
C PHE A 19 13.41 6.75 3.31
N VAL A 20 13.60 7.88 2.64
CA VAL A 20 14.77 8.17 1.80
C VAL A 20 15.73 8.99 2.66
N GLY A 21 16.87 8.39 3.00
CA GLY A 21 17.94 9.04 3.75
C GLY A 21 18.87 9.87 2.85
N GLU A 22 19.53 10.86 3.43
CA GLU A 22 20.52 11.71 2.76
C GLU A 22 21.96 11.23 3.00
N ASP A 23 22.19 10.36 4.00
CA ASP A 23 23.52 9.79 4.29
C ASP A 23 23.79 8.61 3.33
N PRO A 24 24.96 8.58 2.65
CA PRO A 24 25.38 7.42 1.85
C PRO A 24 25.43 6.08 2.60
N ARG A 25 25.43 6.10 3.94
CA ARG A 25 25.40 4.91 4.81
C ARG A 25 23.98 4.42 5.08
N ASP A 26 22.97 5.21 4.76
CA ASP A 26 21.58 4.83 4.94
C ASP A 26 21.21 3.68 3.99
N GLN A 27 20.33 2.80 4.45
CA GLN A 27 19.86 1.71 3.61
C GLN A 27 18.97 2.25 2.51
N GLU A 28 19.15 1.76 1.29
CA GLU A 28 18.30 2.10 0.14
C GLU A 28 16.82 1.92 0.49
N PRO A 29 15.94 2.87 0.13
CA PRO A 29 14.51 2.77 0.37
C PRO A 29 13.89 1.55 -0.30
N LEU A 30 12.98 0.87 0.39
CA LEU A 30 12.16 -0.17 -0.20
C LEU A 30 11.20 0.45 -1.22
N THR A 31 11.02 -0.21 -2.36
CA THR A 31 10.10 0.19 -3.45
C THR A 31 9.28 -1.01 -3.90
N PRO A 32 8.11 -0.83 -4.55
CA PRO A 32 7.38 -1.96 -5.14
C PRO A 32 8.21 -2.80 -6.11
N PHE A 33 9.19 -2.21 -6.80
CA PHE A 33 10.18 -2.91 -7.63
C PHE A 33 10.89 -4.05 -6.89
N HIS A 34 11.23 -3.85 -5.62
CA HIS A 34 11.87 -4.89 -4.81
C HIS A 34 10.96 -6.11 -4.61
N PHE A 35 9.64 -5.94 -4.58
CA PHE A 35 8.68 -7.04 -4.43
C PHE A 35 8.40 -7.73 -5.77
N LEU A 36 8.33 -6.98 -6.87
CA LEU A 36 8.04 -7.51 -8.20
C LEU A 36 9.24 -8.20 -8.84
N HIS A 37 10.44 -7.63 -8.65
CA HIS A 37 11.65 -8.05 -9.35
C HIS A 37 12.77 -8.54 -8.43
N GLY A 38 12.62 -8.41 -7.10
CA GLY A 38 13.65 -8.81 -6.14
C GLY A 38 14.89 -7.91 -6.14
N ARG A 39 14.82 -6.74 -6.80
CA ARG A 39 15.93 -5.81 -7.01
C ARG A 39 15.40 -4.37 -7.10
N PRO A 40 16.26 -3.35 -6.89
CA PRO A 40 15.86 -1.96 -7.02
C PRO A 40 15.52 -1.58 -8.48
N PRO A 41 14.77 -0.49 -8.69
CA PRO A 41 14.49 0.03 -10.02
C PRO A 41 15.80 0.36 -10.75
N GLU A 42 15.93 -0.06 -12.01
CA GLU A 42 17.12 0.24 -12.82
C GLU A 42 17.14 1.73 -13.17
N VAL A 43 17.95 2.51 -12.48
CA VAL A 43 18.30 3.86 -12.93
C VAL A 43 19.40 3.71 -13.99
N ASN A 44 18.99 3.71 -15.25
CA ASN A 44 19.84 3.88 -16.43
C ASN A 44 21.18 3.11 -16.39
N THR A 45 21.14 1.80 -16.23
CA THR A 45 22.17 0.95 -16.80
C THR A 45 21.49 0.15 -17.89
N THR A 46 21.93 0.35 -19.13
CA THR A 46 21.68 -0.54 -20.25
C THR A 46 22.18 -1.92 -19.85
N VAL A 47 21.34 -2.69 -19.16
CA VAL A 47 21.59 -4.11 -19.01
C VAL A 47 21.33 -4.67 -20.39
N GLU A 48 22.41 -4.91 -21.12
CA GLU A 48 22.41 -5.75 -22.31
C GLU A 48 21.51 -6.96 -21.99
N ARG A 49 20.38 -7.05 -22.70
CA ARG A 49 19.52 -8.24 -22.67
C ARG A 49 20.17 -9.42 -23.39
N ASP A 50 21.49 -9.42 -23.52
CA ASP A 50 22.27 -10.51 -24.08
C ASP A 50 22.76 -11.36 -22.92
N ASN A 51 21.86 -12.20 -22.42
CA ASN A 51 22.18 -13.50 -21.82
C ASN A 51 20.85 -14.22 -21.55
N LEU A 52 20.20 -14.67 -22.62
CA LEU A 52 19.23 -15.76 -22.50
C LEU A 52 20.00 -16.97 -21.94
N PRO A 53 19.68 -17.52 -20.75
CA PRO A 53 20.40 -18.66 -20.25
C PRO A 53 20.08 -19.87 -21.13
N THR A 54 21.12 -20.47 -21.69
CA THR A 54 21.19 -21.88 -22.13
C THR A 54 20.42 -22.76 -21.14
N PRO A 55 19.69 -23.82 -21.56
CA PRO A 55 18.83 -24.61 -20.68
C PRO A 55 19.56 -25.03 -19.40
N ALA A 56 19.18 -24.42 -18.28
CA ALA A 56 19.83 -24.61 -16.99
C ALA A 56 19.54 -26.00 -16.44
N PHE A 57 20.59 -26.73 -16.06
CA PHE A 57 20.45 -28.01 -15.35
C PHE A 57 19.74 -27.81 -13.99
N ALA A 58 18.99 -28.82 -13.54
CA ALA A 58 18.15 -28.76 -12.34
C ALA A 58 18.88 -28.28 -11.05
N THR A 59 20.19 -28.49 -10.95
CA THR A 59 21.03 -28.06 -9.83
C THR A 59 21.21 -26.53 -9.77
N GLU A 60 21.25 -25.86 -10.91
CA GLU A 60 21.44 -24.41 -11.01
C GLU A 60 20.14 -23.64 -10.73
N LEU A 61 19.00 -24.20 -11.18
CA LEU A 61 17.66 -23.74 -10.78
C LEU A 61 17.46 -23.83 -9.27
N THR A 62 17.98 -24.90 -8.64
CA THR A 62 17.89 -25.09 -7.18
C THR A 62 18.69 -24.02 -6.42
N LYS A 63 19.91 -23.70 -6.86
CA LYS A 63 20.74 -22.64 -6.26
C LYS A 63 20.10 -21.26 -6.41
N ARG A 64 19.58 -20.95 -7.60
CA ARG A 64 18.87 -19.68 -7.86
C ARG A 64 17.62 -19.53 -7.00
N TRP A 65 16.87 -20.61 -6.83
CA TRP A 65 15.70 -20.64 -5.95
C TRP A 65 16.07 -20.44 -4.48
N GLN A 66 17.15 -21.08 -4.00
CA GLN A 66 17.65 -20.88 -2.64
C GLN A 66 18.07 -19.43 -2.39
N TYR A 67 18.79 -18.82 -3.33
CA TYR A 67 19.14 -17.40 -3.27
C TYR A 67 17.90 -16.50 -3.23
N TYR A 68 16.94 -16.73 -4.13
CA TYR A 68 15.67 -15.98 -4.15
C TYR A 68 14.93 -16.04 -2.81
N ARG A 69 14.89 -17.21 -2.15
CA ARG A 69 14.28 -17.35 -0.83
C ARG A 69 14.98 -16.53 0.25
N VAL A 70 16.31 -16.42 0.20
CA VAL A 70 17.08 -15.60 1.15
C VAL A 70 16.77 -14.12 0.95
N VAL A 71 16.80 -13.64 -0.30
CA VAL A 71 16.48 -12.25 -0.66
C VAL A 71 15.05 -11.90 -0.23
N LEU A 72 14.08 -12.76 -0.54
CA LEU A 72 12.68 -12.56 -0.15
C LEU A 72 12.50 -12.51 1.37
N SER A 73 13.21 -13.35 2.12
CA SER A 73 13.20 -13.34 3.59
C SER A 73 13.75 -12.02 4.17
N GLN A 74 14.84 -11.52 3.61
CA GLN A 74 15.41 -10.22 4.00
C GLN A 74 14.47 -9.06 3.68
N LEU A 75 13.85 -9.09 2.49
CA LEU A 75 12.85 -8.09 2.08
C LEU A 75 11.67 -8.06 3.05
N TRP A 76 11.09 -9.23 3.40
CA TRP A 76 9.98 -9.30 4.35
C TRP A 76 10.34 -8.80 5.75
N LYS A 77 11.58 -9.04 6.20
CA LYS A 77 12.08 -8.50 7.47
C LYS A 77 12.14 -6.97 7.44
N ARG A 78 12.72 -6.39 6.38
CA ARG A 78 12.80 -4.93 6.19
C ARG A 78 11.40 -4.33 6.07
N TRP A 79 10.53 -4.90 5.24
CA TRP A 79 9.14 -4.48 5.08
C TRP A 79 8.39 -4.40 6.41
N LYS A 80 8.47 -5.45 7.22
CA LYS A 80 7.80 -5.49 8.53
C LYS A 80 8.34 -4.42 9.46
N LYS A 81 9.66 -4.22 9.50
CA LYS A 81 10.34 -3.28 10.40
C LYS A 81 10.16 -1.82 9.98
N GLU A 82 10.30 -1.52 8.70
CA GLU A 82 10.40 -0.15 8.19
C GLU A 82 9.06 0.41 7.73
N TYR A 83 8.16 -0.43 7.21
CA TYR A 83 6.92 0.03 6.59
C TYR A 83 5.67 -0.35 7.38
N ILE A 84 5.48 -1.64 7.70
CA ILE A 84 4.25 -2.10 8.41
C ILE A 84 4.10 -1.44 9.78
N ILE A 85 5.19 -1.27 10.53
CA ILE A 85 5.15 -0.56 11.81
C ILE A 85 4.71 0.89 11.62
N LYS A 86 5.17 1.58 10.57
CA LYS A 86 4.78 2.96 10.27
C LYS A 86 3.31 3.07 9.83
N LEU A 87 2.82 2.09 9.06
CA LEU A 87 1.39 1.97 8.70
C LEU A 87 0.46 1.74 9.89
N SER A 88 0.97 1.17 10.97
CA SER A 88 0.19 0.90 12.19
C SER A 88 -0.08 2.17 13.02
N ALA A 89 0.55 3.30 12.69
CA ALA A 89 0.13 4.61 13.19
C ALA A 89 -1.24 4.93 12.56
N ARG A 90 -2.29 4.49 13.23
CA ARG A 90 -3.67 4.45 12.74
C ARG A 90 -4.15 5.83 12.26
N ASN A 91 -4.48 5.94 10.96
CA ASN A 91 -5.50 6.87 10.45
C ASN A 91 -6.90 6.38 10.84
N ALA A 92 -7.11 6.15 12.13
CA ALA A 92 -8.45 5.98 12.65
C ALA A 92 -8.83 7.30 13.33
N TRP A 93 -10.10 7.69 13.22
CA TRP A 93 -10.71 8.76 13.98
C TRP A 93 -10.71 8.39 15.49
N THR A 94 -9.51 8.35 16.07
CA THR A 94 -9.20 7.85 17.42
C THR A 94 -8.87 9.00 18.36
N ARG A 95 -8.55 10.17 17.81
CA ARG A 95 -8.34 11.41 18.55
C ARG A 95 -9.51 12.35 18.26
N GLU A 96 -9.92 13.12 19.26
CA GLU A 96 -10.94 14.18 19.15
C GLU A 96 -10.67 15.15 17.98
N SER A 97 -9.41 15.27 17.55
CA SER A 97 -8.97 16.11 16.43
C SER A 97 -9.32 15.59 15.02
N GLN A 98 -9.79 14.35 14.86
CA GLN A 98 -10.19 13.80 13.55
C GLN A 98 -11.59 13.24 13.69
N SER A 99 -12.60 14.09 13.48
CA SER A 99 -13.98 13.66 13.29
C SER A 99 -14.24 13.36 11.81
N PRO A 100 -15.10 12.39 11.46
CA PRO A 100 -15.44 12.13 10.07
C PRO A 100 -16.12 13.35 9.45
N SER A 101 -15.71 13.69 8.23
CA SER A 101 -16.25 14.81 7.46
C SER A 101 -17.06 14.32 6.27
N VAL A 102 -18.04 15.10 5.84
CA VAL A 102 -18.76 14.83 4.59
C VAL A 102 -17.77 14.99 3.43
N GLY A 103 -17.65 13.95 2.60
CA GLY A 103 -16.67 13.87 1.52
C GLY A 103 -15.53 12.88 1.78
N ASP A 104 -15.30 12.47 3.03
CA ASP A 104 -14.22 11.52 3.35
C ASP A 104 -14.37 10.21 2.57
N ILE A 105 -13.26 9.73 1.99
CA ILE A 105 -13.19 8.44 1.31
C ILE A 105 -12.73 7.39 2.31
N VAL A 106 -13.51 6.32 2.43
CA VAL A 106 -13.38 5.34 3.51
C VAL A 106 -13.50 3.91 2.99
N LEU A 107 -12.80 2.97 3.64
CA LEU A 107 -13.07 1.54 3.49
C LEU A 107 -14.14 1.10 4.50
N VAL A 108 -15.14 0.39 4.03
CA VAL A 108 -16.23 -0.15 4.83
C VAL A 108 -15.90 -1.58 5.26
N ALA A 109 -15.68 -1.78 6.55
CA ALA A 109 -15.39 -3.09 7.12
C ALA A 109 -16.65 -3.97 7.18
N GLU A 110 -16.55 -5.15 6.56
CA GLU A 110 -17.60 -6.18 6.54
C GLU A 110 -17.14 -7.43 7.30
N SER A 111 -18.03 -7.95 8.16
CA SER A 111 -17.75 -9.17 8.94
C SER A 111 -17.58 -10.37 8.01
N GLY A 112 -16.51 -11.15 8.21
CA GLY A 112 -16.21 -12.31 7.37
C GLY A 112 -15.56 -11.99 6.02
N VAL A 113 -15.35 -10.71 5.70
CA VAL A 113 -14.71 -10.28 4.45
C VAL A 113 -13.26 -9.83 4.74
N PRO A 114 -12.25 -10.36 4.05
CA PRO A 114 -10.87 -9.90 4.22
C PRO A 114 -10.73 -8.43 3.83
N ARG A 115 -9.83 -7.70 4.50
CA ARG A 115 -9.64 -6.25 4.33
C ARG A 115 -9.45 -5.80 2.88
N ILE A 116 -8.79 -6.61 2.06
CA ILE A 116 -8.55 -6.33 0.64
C ILE A 116 -9.83 -6.28 -0.20
N ARG A 117 -10.92 -6.86 0.30
CA ARG A 117 -12.25 -6.86 -0.34
C ARG A 117 -13.23 -5.92 0.35
N TRP A 118 -12.80 -5.12 1.32
CA TRP A 118 -13.65 -4.10 1.90
C TRP A 118 -14.02 -3.07 0.83
N ARG A 119 -15.29 -2.66 0.86
CA ARG A 119 -15.83 -1.76 -0.15
C ARG A 119 -15.32 -0.36 0.08
N LEU A 120 -15.00 0.34 -1.01
CA LEU A 120 -14.77 1.78 -0.99
C LEU A 120 -16.12 2.49 -0.85
N GLY A 121 -16.15 3.53 -0.01
CA GLY A 121 -17.32 4.38 0.15
C GLY A 121 -16.93 5.83 0.41
N ARG A 122 -17.89 6.73 0.18
CA ARG A 122 -17.77 8.15 0.51
C ARG A 122 -18.78 8.53 1.57
N VAL A 123 -18.34 9.25 2.60
CA VAL A 123 -19.24 9.82 3.60
C VAL A 123 -20.09 10.89 2.94
N ILE A 124 -21.41 10.74 2.99
CA ILE A 124 -22.35 11.70 2.40
C ILE A 124 -23.14 12.48 3.45
N GLU A 125 -23.24 11.96 4.68
CA GLU A 125 -23.99 12.57 5.77
C GLU A 125 -23.42 12.13 7.12
N ILE A 126 -23.40 13.02 8.10
CA ILE A 126 -22.92 12.75 9.46
C ILE A 126 -24.08 12.88 10.46
N PHE A 127 -24.13 11.97 11.45
CA PHE A 127 -25.15 12.02 12.50
C PHE A 127 -24.50 12.27 13.87
N PRO A 128 -24.47 13.54 14.34
CA PRO A 128 -23.95 13.87 15.65
C PRO A 128 -24.90 13.38 16.75
N SER A 129 -24.33 12.85 17.83
CA SER A 129 -25.06 12.49 19.05
C SER A 129 -25.22 13.70 19.97
N ARG A 130 -26.03 13.56 21.04
CA ARG A 130 -26.32 14.65 22.01
C ARG A 130 -25.07 15.20 22.71
N ASP A 131 -24.01 14.40 22.78
CA ASP A 131 -22.71 14.73 23.34
C ASP A 131 -21.72 15.31 22.31
N GLY A 132 -22.18 15.62 21.08
CA GLY A 132 -21.36 16.21 20.02
C GLY A 132 -20.48 15.20 19.24
N LEU A 133 -20.43 13.93 19.68
CA LEU A 133 -19.63 12.89 19.04
C LEU A 133 -20.38 12.24 17.87
N ILE A 134 -19.69 12.06 16.73
CA ILE A 134 -20.24 11.36 15.56
C ILE A 134 -19.94 9.86 15.68
N ARG A 135 -20.99 9.07 15.92
CA ARG A 135 -20.87 7.60 16.04
C ARG A 135 -21.33 6.87 14.79
N THR A 136 -22.21 7.47 14.00
CA THR A 136 -22.80 6.90 12.80
C THR A 136 -22.73 7.90 11.67
N VAL A 137 -22.40 7.43 10.48
CA VAL A 137 -22.40 8.22 9.25
C VAL A 137 -23.13 7.46 8.16
N ARG A 138 -23.63 8.19 7.17
CA ARG A 138 -24.18 7.61 5.94
C ARG A 138 -23.08 7.54 4.91
N VAL A 139 -22.88 6.36 4.34
CA VAL A 139 -21.85 6.11 3.35
C VAL A 139 -22.50 5.69 2.04
N ARG A 140 -22.07 6.31 0.95
CA ARG A 140 -22.39 5.89 -0.41
C ARG A 140 -21.33 4.93 -0.92
N THR A 141 -21.75 3.76 -1.34
CA THR A 141 -20.91 2.77 -2.02
C THR A 141 -21.46 2.48 -3.42
N ALA A 142 -20.73 1.71 -4.23
CA ALA A 142 -21.22 1.27 -5.54
C ALA A 142 -22.56 0.51 -5.48
N ASN A 143 -22.87 -0.11 -4.34
CA ASN A 143 -24.07 -0.92 -4.16
C ASN A 143 -25.22 -0.16 -3.49
N GLY A 144 -25.05 1.15 -3.28
CA GLY A 144 -26.04 2.03 -2.64
C GLY A 144 -25.57 2.62 -1.32
N ASP A 145 -26.52 3.31 -0.68
CA ASP A 145 -26.30 4.13 0.50
C ASP A 145 -26.78 3.41 1.75
N PHE A 146 -25.95 3.39 2.80
CA PHE A 146 -26.33 2.80 4.07
C PHE A 146 -25.63 3.46 5.25
N ASN A 147 -26.22 3.31 6.43
CA ASN A 147 -25.67 3.83 7.67
C ASN A 147 -24.63 2.85 8.23
N ARG A 148 -23.48 3.38 8.65
CA ARG A 148 -22.44 2.61 9.34
C ARG A 148 -21.92 3.32 10.57
N PRO A 149 -21.61 2.54 11.63
CA PRO A 149 -20.81 3.04 12.73
C PRO A 149 -19.42 3.44 12.24
N VAL A 150 -18.91 4.57 12.74
CA VAL A 150 -17.56 5.08 12.44
C VAL A 150 -16.47 4.04 12.75
N GLN A 151 -16.69 3.20 13.77
CA GLN A 151 -15.80 2.10 14.13
C GLN A 151 -15.59 1.04 13.04
N ARG A 152 -16.52 0.95 12.07
CA ARG A 152 -16.42 0.04 10.91
C ARG A 152 -15.94 0.74 9.65
N LEU A 153 -15.47 1.97 9.77
CA LEU A 153 -14.99 2.76 8.67
C LEU A 153 -13.50 3.04 8.90
N HIS A 154 -12.73 2.99 7.82
CA HIS A 154 -11.30 3.30 7.85
C HIS A 154 -11.03 4.41 6.83
N LEU A 155 -10.57 5.55 7.32
CA LEU A 155 -10.23 6.69 6.48
C LEU A 155 -9.10 6.34 5.51
N LEU A 156 -9.32 6.61 4.23
CA LEU A 156 -8.29 6.53 3.19
C LEU A 156 -7.82 7.93 2.77
N GLU A 157 -8.76 8.84 2.55
CA GLU A 157 -8.51 10.19 2.06
C GLU A 157 -9.47 11.15 2.75
N SER A 158 -8.94 12.25 3.29
CA SER A 158 -9.76 13.28 3.91
C SER A 158 -10.34 14.20 2.84
N ALA A 159 -11.56 14.67 3.04
CA ALA A 159 -12.18 15.66 2.16
C ALA A 159 -11.43 17.02 2.10
N THR A 160 -10.49 17.27 3.01
CA THR A 160 -9.82 18.57 3.19
C THR A 160 -8.66 18.81 2.22
N GLU A 161 -8.29 17.85 1.36
CA GLU A 161 -7.14 17.96 0.44
C GLU A 161 -7.53 18.26 -1.03
N GLN A 162 -8.63 18.98 -1.27
CA GLN A 162 -8.97 19.54 -2.59
C GLN A 162 -9.05 21.07 -2.59
#